data_AF-A9DYS9-F1
#
_entry.id   AF-A9DYS9-F1
#
_cell.length_a   1.000
_cell.length_b   1.000
_cell.length_c   1.000
_cell.angle_alpha   90.00
_cell.angle_beta   90.00
_cell.angle_gamma   90.00
#
_symmetry.space_group_name_H-M   'P 1'
#
loop_
_entity.id
_entity.type
_entity.pdbx_description
1 polymer ?
#
loop_
_entity_poly.entity_id
_entity_poly.type
_entity_poly.pdbx_seq_one_letter_code
_entity_poly.pdbx_strand_id
1 'polypeptide(L)'
;MNKFSHGFYRFINKKKESEFEPIFKEFKDQINIYQRQLDLTLKSYVDEWNEEINKNDENYKALMDGAEKIYNDIIKGSDSDENSHSYASHAAGFDSIEYEHSTVKEDIDKEYIGFLDLYSKSVLIALYSLNESKLNQIIESSSVIFDKKIKPSHLDSRDYLNSSIIYLNLVLDIETKTIESYLTKLKDIQFLRNSIIHNNSIFIEKEKVTYIIDKHKGELKLDDNGFLMIIRGSFIREFFLILKSFYEELFWLIDIKQELKTIKNGLVFWLGIIDKKIQIEKLNLEKKTDKEKKYILKLSSKIRVLKILNAK
;
A
#
# COMPACT_ATOMS: atom_id res chain seq x y z
N MET A 1 4.63 -10.30 38.91
CA MET A 1 5.30 -11.31 38.07
C MET A 1 6.49 -10.65 37.39
N ASN A 2 7.67 -11.28 37.33
CA ASN A 2 8.84 -10.69 36.68
C ASN A 2 8.88 -10.99 35.16
N LYS A 3 9.65 -10.23 34.38
CA LYS A 3 9.77 -10.39 32.91
C LYS A 3 10.22 -11.80 32.50
N PHE A 4 11.03 -12.45 33.33
CA PHE A 4 11.52 -13.81 33.09
C PHE A 4 10.40 -14.85 33.16
N SER A 5 9.57 -14.82 34.20
CA SER A 5 8.38 -15.67 34.32
C SER A 5 7.43 -15.48 33.14
N HIS A 6 7.32 -14.25 32.63
CA HIS A 6 6.50 -13.91 31.48
C HIS A 6 7.02 -14.49 30.17
N GLY A 7 8.33 -14.33 29.90
CA GLY A 7 8.97 -14.95 28.74
C GLY A 7 8.92 -16.47 28.78
N PHE A 8 9.22 -17.06 29.94
CA PHE A 8 9.24 -18.51 30.14
C PHE A 8 7.86 -19.15 29.96
N TYR A 9 6.79 -18.51 30.45
CA TYR A 9 5.42 -18.97 30.22
C TYR A 9 5.09 -19.04 28.72
N ARG A 10 5.44 -18.01 27.95
CA ARG A 10 5.16 -17.95 26.51
C ARG A 10 6.02 -18.90 25.68
N PHE A 11 7.23 -19.19 26.15
CA PHE A 11 8.10 -20.17 25.49
C PHE A 11 7.53 -21.59 25.64
N ILE A 12 7.07 -21.94 26.84
CA ILE A 12 6.55 -23.29 27.13
C ILE A 12 5.16 -23.52 26.56
N ASN A 13 4.28 -22.51 26.64
CA ASN A 13 2.91 -22.64 26.18
C ASN A 13 2.82 -22.10 24.76
N LYS A 14 2.41 -22.93 23.79
CA LYS A 14 2.10 -22.45 22.45
C LYS A 14 0.65 -21.99 22.39
N LYS A 15 0.41 -20.84 21.75
CA LYS A 15 -0.95 -20.40 21.43
C LYS A 15 -1.58 -21.44 20.50
N LYS A 16 -2.83 -21.81 20.76
CA LYS A 16 -3.64 -22.59 19.82
C LYS A 16 -4.06 -21.66 18.68
N GLU A 17 -3.40 -21.76 17.54
CA GLU A 17 -3.75 -20.97 16.36
C GLU A 17 -5.08 -21.45 15.77
N SER A 18 -5.90 -20.52 15.27
CA SER A 18 -7.02 -20.87 14.41
C SER A 18 -6.52 -21.15 12.99
N GLU A 19 -7.35 -21.82 12.21
CA GLU A 19 -7.01 -22.23 10.85
C GLU A 19 -6.80 -21.02 9.91
N PHE A 20 -7.44 -19.88 10.21
CA PHE A 20 -7.30 -18.63 9.45
C PHE A 20 -6.14 -17.74 9.93
N GLU A 21 -5.72 -17.85 11.20
CA GLU A 21 -4.70 -16.98 11.77
C GLU A 21 -3.38 -16.98 10.98
N PRO A 22 -2.84 -18.13 10.54
CA PRO A 22 -1.66 -18.16 9.68
C PRO A 22 -1.84 -17.39 8.37
N ILE A 23 -3.00 -17.49 7.73
CA ILE A 23 -3.27 -16.86 6.43
C ILE A 23 -3.25 -15.33 6.57
N PHE A 24 -3.96 -14.79 7.57
CA PHE A 24 -3.98 -13.35 7.83
C PHE A 24 -2.63 -12.82 8.31
N LYS A 25 -1.90 -13.60 9.10
CA LYS A 25 -0.54 -13.25 9.53
C LYS A 25 0.41 -13.19 8.34
N GLU A 26 0.40 -14.20 7.48
CA GLU A 26 1.24 -14.24 6.29
C GLU A 26 0.92 -13.07 5.35
N PHE A 27 -0.36 -12.78 5.11
CA PHE A 27 -0.77 -11.62 4.32
C PHE A 27 -0.25 -10.31 4.94
N LYS A 28 -0.40 -10.13 6.25
CA LYS A 28 0.10 -8.94 6.96
C LYS A 28 1.61 -8.80 6.80
N ASP A 29 2.35 -9.89 6.95
CA ASP A 29 3.80 -9.92 6.83
C ASP A 29 4.23 -9.57 5.39
N GLN A 30 3.60 -10.17 4.38
CA GLN A 30 3.85 -9.88 2.97
C GLN A 30 3.53 -8.42 2.62
N ILE A 31 2.39 -7.90 3.05
CA ILE A 31 2.02 -6.49 2.86
C ILE A 31 3.04 -5.55 3.50
N ASN A 32 3.53 -5.86 4.70
CA ASN A 32 4.54 -5.02 5.36
C ASN A 32 5.89 -5.07 4.64
N ILE A 33 6.27 -6.23 4.08
CA ILE A 33 7.46 -6.36 3.25
C ILE A 33 7.33 -5.49 2.00
N TYR A 34 6.23 -5.62 1.25
CA TYR A 34 5.99 -4.81 0.06
C TYR A 34 5.97 -3.31 0.37
N GLN A 35 5.32 -2.91 1.46
CA GLN A 35 5.27 -1.50 1.86
C GLN A 35 6.65 -0.96 2.21
N ARG A 36 7.44 -1.74 2.99
CA ARG A 36 8.81 -1.35 3.32
C ARG A 36 9.69 -1.27 2.07
N GLN A 37 9.51 -2.18 1.13
CA GLN A 37 10.23 -2.16 -0.14
C GLN A 37 9.87 -0.91 -0.97
N LEU A 38 8.59 -0.57 -1.08
CA LEU A 38 8.15 0.68 -1.73
C LEU A 38 8.82 1.88 -1.08
N ASP A 39 8.72 1.98 0.26
CA ASP A 39 9.22 3.14 1.01
C ASP A 39 10.74 3.31 0.87
N LEU A 40 11.50 2.21 0.92
CA LEU A 40 12.95 2.23 0.75
C LEU A 40 13.36 2.57 -0.67
N THR A 41 12.72 1.96 -1.67
CA THR A 41 13.03 2.21 -3.09
C THR A 41 12.72 3.65 -3.46
N LEU A 42 11.53 4.16 -3.11
CA LEU A 42 11.16 5.54 -3.39
C LEU A 42 12.09 6.53 -2.68
N LYS A 43 12.53 6.22 -1.46
CA LYS A 43 13.49 7.05 -0.75
C LYS A 43 14.84 7.10 -1.49
N SER A 44 15.43 5.94 -1.79
CA SER A 44 16.71 5.86 -2.53
C SER A 44 16.63 6.64 -3.83
N TYR A 45 15.53 6.44 -4.56
CA TYR A 45 15.33 7.07 -5.85
C TYR A 45 15.16 8.59 -5.78
N VAL A 46 14.49 9.10 -4.74
CA VAL A 46 14.40 10.55 -4.49
C VAL A 46 15.76 11.12 -4.08
N ASP A 47 16.53 10.39 -3.29
CA ASP A 47 17.88 10.80 -2.88
C ASP A 47 18.79 10.90 -4.13
N GLU A 48 18.77 9.88 -5.00
CA GLU A 48 19.51 9.85 -6.28
C GLU A 48 19.09 10.98 -7.23
N TRP A 49 17.78 11.25 -7.36
CA TRP A 49 17.25 12.36 -8.18
C TRP A 49 17.84 13.71 -7.74
N ASN A 50 17.78 13.96 -6.43
CA ASN A 50 18.27 15.22 -5.88
C ASN A 50 19.79 15.36 -6.06
N GLU A 51 20.54 14.27 -5.92
CA GLU A 51 21.99 14.27 -6.17
C GLU A 51 22.33 14.63 -7.62
N GLU A 52 21.63 14.05 -8.59
CA GLU A 52 21.84 14.38 -10.01
C GLU A 52 21.46 15.81 -10.36
N ILE A 53 20.33 16.31 -9.86
CA ILE A 53 19.93 17.71 -10.04
C ILE A 53 20.96 18.65 -9.43
N ASN A 54 21.41 18.38 -8.20
CA ASN A 54 22.43 19.20 -7.55
C ASN A 54 23.74 19.20 -8.33
N LYS A 55 24.15 18.05 -8.87
CA LYS A 55 25.35 17.94 -9.70
C LYS A 55 25.21 18.73 -11.01
N ASN A 56 24.04 18.69 -11.65
CA ASN A 56 23.77 19.50 -12.83
C ASN A 56 23.82 21.01 -12.49
N ASP A 57 23.24 21.41 -11.36
CA ASP A 57 23.26 22.81 -10.89
C ASP A 57 24.66 23.29 -10.52
N GLU A 58 25.50 22.43 -9.91
CA GLU A 58 26.91 22.71 -9.63
C GLU A 58 27.73 22.86 -10.91
N ASN A 59 27.53 21.97 -11.89
CA ASN A 59 28.17 22.06 -13.20
C ASN A 59 27.77 23.34 -13.93
N TYR A 60 26.47 23.68 -13.93
CA TYR A 60 25.96 24.92 -14.52
C TYR A 60 26.63 26.16 -13.92
N LYS A 61 26.71 26.25 -12.59
CA LYS A 61 27.40 27.35 -11.91
C LYS A 61 28.86 27.45 -12.32
N ALA A 62 29.58 26.33 -12.35
CA ALA A 62 30.99 26.32 -12.75
C ALA A 62 31.20 26.76 -14.21
N LEU A 63 30.29 26.37 -15.12
CA LEU A 63 30.30 26.82 -16.52
C LEU A 63 29.98 28.31 -16.64
N MET A 64 28.98 28.80 -15.89
CA MET A 64 28.63 30.23 -15.85
C MET A 64 29.78 31.10 -15.31
N ASP A 65 30.45 30.67 -14.25
CA ASP A 65 31.63 31.37 -13.71
C ASP A 65 32.77 31.43 -14.74
N GLY A 66 32.92 30.38 -15.56
CA GLY A 66 33.88 30.34 -16.66
C GLY A 66 33.50 31.28 -17.81
N ALA A 67 32.23 31.27 -18.22
CA ALA A 67 31.67 32.13 -19.25
C ALA A 67 31.75 33.61 -18.86
N GLU A 68 31.48 33.94 -17.59
CA GLU A 68 31.58 35.29 -17.07
C GLU A 68 33.03 35.83 -17.12
N LYS A 69 34.04 34.97 -16.91
CA LYS A 69 35.45 35.37 -17.11
C LYS A 69 35.73 35.70 -18.57
N ILE A 70 35.29 34.86 -19.51
CA ILE A 70 35.46 35.09 -20.95
C ILE A 70 34.80 36.41 -21.36
N TYR A 71 33.55 36.62 -20.93
CA TYR A 71 32.81 37.85 -21.17
C TYR A 71 33.57 39.08 -20.66
N ASN A 72 34.02 39.05 -19.41
CA ASN A 72 34.73 40.16 -18.79
C ASN A 72 36.08 40.45 -19.44
N ASP A 73 36.80 39.42 -19.89
CA ASP A 73 38.08 39.58 -20.57
C ASP A 73 37.92 40.21 -21.96
N ILE A 74 36.85 39.88 -22.69
CA ILE A 74 36.51 40.50 -23.97
C ILE A 74 36.14 41.98 -23.77
N ILE A 75 35.28 42.29 -22.80
CA ILE A 75 34.80 43.67 -22.55
C ILE A 75 35.90 44.60 -22.04
N LYS A 76 36.85 44.10 -21.24
CA LYS A 76 38.01 44.91 -20.80
C LYS A 76 38.88 45.39 -21.96
N GLY A 77 38.86 44.69 -23.09
CA GLY A 77 39.67 44.98 -24.27
C GLY A 77 38.95 45.80 -25.37
N SER A 78 37.66 46.12 -25.20
CA SER A 78 36.83 46.77 -26.21
C SER A 78 36.26 48.11 -25.72
N ASP A 79 35.79 48.93 -26.66
CA ASP A 79 34.89 50.05 -26.30
C ASP A 79 33.60 49.44 -25.73
N SER A 80 33.12 49.96 -24.59
CA SER A 80 31.96 49.40 -23.86
C SER A 80 30.62 49.77 -24.53
N ASP A 81 30.48 49.44 -25.82
CA ASP A 81 29.27 49.66 -26.60
C ASP A 81 28.40 48.39 -26.69
N GLU A 82 27.15 48.56 -27.13
CA GLU A 82 26.15 47.50 -27.18
C GLU A 82 26.57 46.33 -28.09
N ASN A 83 27.31 46.63 -29.16
CA ASN A 83 27.85 45.61 -30.07
C ASN A 83 28.92 44.74 -29.39
N SER A 84 29.78 45.35 -28.59
CA SER A 84 30.83 44.64 -27.85
C SER A 84 30.25 43.74 -26.76
N HIS A 85 29.20 44.20 -26.07
CA HIS A 85 28.42 43.39 -25.11
C HIS A 85 27.72 42.20 -25.77
N SER A 86 27.08 42.42 -26.93
CA SER A 86 26.45 41.34 -27.69
C SER A 86 27.45 40.29 -28.16
N TYR A 87 28.60 40.73 -28.72
CA TYR A 87 29.68 39.83 -29.14
C TYR A 87 30.28 39.06 -27.96
N ALA A 88 30.56 39.73 -26.84
CA ALA A 88 31.12 39.08 -25.66
C ALA A 88 30.15 38.05 -25.05
N SER A 89 28.84 38.34 -25.03
CA SER A 89 27.81 37.41 -24.57
C SER A 89 27.75 36.16 -25.44
N HIS A 90 27.72 36.34 -26.76
CA HIS A 90 27.72 35.24 -27.72
C HIS A 90 29.01 34.40 -27.62
N ALA A 91 30.17 35.05 -27.47
CA ALA A 91 31.47 34.38 -27.33
C ALA A 91 31.60 33.61 -26.01
N ALA A 92 31.01 34.13 -24.93
CA ALA A 92 30.93 33.44 -23.64
C ALA A 92 29.95 32.25 -23.67
N GLY A 93 29.03 32.21 -24.64
CA GLY A 93 28.15 31.08 -24.87
C GLY A 93 27.03 30.91 -23.84
N PHE A 94 26.59 31.99 -23.18
CA PHE A 94 25.59 31.94 -22.12
C PHE A 94 24.32 31.19 -22.53
N ASP A 95 23.76 31.51 -23.70
CA ASP A 95 22.55 30.85 -24.22
C ASP A 95 22.72 29.32 -24.37
N SER A 96 23.91 28.87 -24.78
CA SER A 96 24.21 27.45 -24.91
C SER A 96 24.27 26.76 -23.55
N ILE A 97 24.85 27.42 -22.55
CA ILE A 97 24.97 26.90 -21.18
C ILE A 97 23.59 26.80 -20.52
N GLU A 98 22.75 27.84 -20.66
CA GLU A 98 21.38 27.84 -20.14
C GLU A 98 20.51 26.75 -20.82
N TYR A 99 20.64 26.62 -22.14
CA TYR A 99 19.92 25.61 -22.91
C TYR A 99 20.34 24.19 -22.50
N GLU A 100 21.65 23.94 -22.37
CA GLU A 100 22.18 22.64 -21.95
C GLU A 100 21.72 22.27 -20.54
N HIS A 101 21.83 23.19 -19.58
CA HIS A 101 21.37 22.97 -18.19
C HIS A 101 19.89 22.61 -18.13
N SER A 102 19.06 23.36 -18.86
CA SER A 102 17.62 23.11 -18.94
C SER A 102 17.30 21.77 -19.57
N THR A 103 17.99 21.42 -20.67
CA THR A 103 17.80 20.14 -21.37
C THR A 103 18.18 18.96 -20.48
N VAL A 104 19.35 19.01 -19.84
CA VAL A 104 19.83 17.97 -18.92
C VAL A 104 18.86 17.81 -17.75
N LYS A 105 18.38 18.93 -17.18
CA LYS A 105 17.41 18.90 -16.10
C LYS A 105 16.10 18.23 -16.52
N GLU A 106 15.57 18.57 -17.70
CA GLU A 106 14.36 17.93 -18.22
C GLU A 106 14.56 16.43 -18.45
N ASP A 107 15.73 16.00 -18.92
CA ASP A 107 16.02 14.59 -19.17
C ASP A 107 16.13 13.80 -17.87
N ILE A 108 16.80 14.36 -16.84
CA ILE A 108 16.79 13.82 -15.47
C ILE A 108 15.33 13.69 -15.00
N ASP A 109 14.55 14.77 -15.02
CA ASP A 109 13.17 14.74 -14.53
C ASP A 109 12.30 13.68 -15.27
N LYS A 110 12.47 13.55 -16.59
CA LYS A 110 11.76 12.52 -17.40
C LYS A 110 12.14 11.10 -16.98
N GLU A 111 13.42 10.83 -16.77
CA GLU A 111 13.89 9.52 -16.32
C GLU A 111 13.27 9.16 -14.97
N TYR A 112 13.32 10.10 -14.02
CA TYR A 112 12.83 9.87 -12.67
C TYR A 112 11.31 9.74 -12.57
N ILE A 113 10.56 10.51 -13.37
CA ILE A 113 9.11 10.33 -13.51
C ILE A 113 8.79 8.98 -14.17
N GLY A 114 9.55 8.57 -15.19
CA GLY A 114 9.37 7.30 -15.89
C GLY A 114 9.57 6.09 -14.99
N PHE A 115 10.63 6.09 -14.18
CA PHE A 115 10.85 5.06 -13.18
C PHE A 115 9.71 4.99 -12.16
N LEU A 116 9.28 6.13 -11.61
CA LEU A 116 8.22 6.17 -10.61
C LEU A 116 6.94 5.51 -11.14
N ASP A 117 6.56 5.81 -12.38
CA ASP A 117 5.41 5.22 -13.05
C ASP A 117 5.56 3.70 -13.20
N LEU A 118 6.67 3.24 -13.78
CA LEU A 118 6.94 1.82 -14.01
C LEU A 118 7.00 1.01 -12.72
N TYR A 119 7.71 1.53 -11.72
CA TYR A 119 7.84 0.89 -10.42
C TYR A 119 6.49 0.84 -9.70
N SER A 120 5.74 1.94 -9.69
CA SER A 120 4.41 1.98 -9.06
C SER A 120 3.43 1.02 -9.71
N LYS A 121 3.42 0.91 -11.04
CA LYS A 121 2.62 -0.07 -11.79
C LYS A 121 2.99 -1.50 -11.41
N SER A 122 4.29 -1.79 -11.30
CA SER A 122 4.80 -3.10 -10.89
C SER A 122 4.34 -3.48 -9.48
N VAL A 123 4.42 -2.55 -8.54
CA VAL A 123 3.93 -2.75 -7.17
C VAL A 123 2.41 -2.94 -7.15
N LEU A 124 1.65 -2.14 -7.91
CA LEU A 124 0.20 -2.28 -8.03
C LEU A 124 -0.21 -3.68 -8.51
N ILE A 125 0.46 -4.19 -9.55
CA ILE A 125 0.23 -5.55 -10.05
C ILE A 125 0.52 -6.57 -8.95
N ALA A 126 1.68 -6.50 -8.29
CA ALA A 126 2.07 -7.43 -7.24
C ALA A 126 1.09 -7.43 -6.07
N LEU A 127 0.64 -6.25 -5.62
CA LEU A 127 -0.33 -6.11 -4.54
C LEU A 127 -1.71 -6.67 -4.91
N TYR A 128 -2.15 -6.44 -6.15
CA TYR A 128 -3.43 -6.98 -6.60
C TYR A 128 -3.37 -8.51 -6.76
N SER A 129 -2.28 -9.06 -7.28
CA SER A 129 -2.06 -10.51 -7.32
C SER A 129 -2.01 -11.14 -5.93
N LEU A 130 -1.37 -10.47 -4.96
CA LEU A 130 -1.39 -10.88 -3.56
C LEU A 130 -2.82 -10.89 -3.01
N ASN A 131 -3.62 -9.85 -3.31
CA ASN A 131 -5.02 -9.79 -2.91
C ASN A 131 -5.83 -10.95 -3.49
N GLU A 132 -5.72 -11.24 -4.79
CA GLU A 132 -6.44 -12.36 -5.41
C GLU A 132 -6.05 -13.70 -4.78
N SER A 133 -4.74 -13.95 -4.63
CA SER A 133 -4.22 -15.18 -4.06
C SER A 133 -4.71 -15.41 -2.63
N LYS A 134 -4.62 -14.39 -1.77
CA LYS A 134 -5.01 -14.51 -0.35
C LYS A 134 -6.50 -14.57 -0.15
N LEU A 135 -7.28 -13.83 -0.93
CA LEU A 135 -8.74 -13.92 -0.87
C LEU A 135 -9.21 -15.32 -1.31
N ASN A 136 -8.62 -15.88 -2.36
CA ASN A 136 -8.94 -17.23 -2.80
C ASN A 136 -8.55 -18.28 -1.75
N GLN A 137 -7.37 -18.17 -1.14
CA GLN A 137 -6.93 -19.03 -0.05
C GLN A 137 -7.88 -19.00 1.15
N ILE A 138 -8.38 -17.81 1.52
CA ILE A 138 -9.36 -17.64 2.61
C ILE A 138 -10.65 -18.38 2.28
N ILE A 139 -11.14 -18.30 1.05
CA ILE A 139 -12.43 -18.86 0.66
C ILE A 139 -12.36 -20.38 0.50
N GLU A 140 -11.26 -20.90 -0.06
CA GLU A 140 -10.97 -22.33 -0.07
C GLU A 140 -10.91 -22.89 1.36
N SER A 141 -10.16 -22.24 2.24
CA SER A 141 -10.08 -22.62 3.66
C SER A 141 -11.44 -22.57 4.34
N SER A 142 -12.23 -21.53 4.06
CA SER A 142 -13.58 -21.37 4.59
C SER A 142 -14.52 -22.49 4.13
N SER A 143 -14.45 -22.88 2.86
CA SER A 143 -15.25 -23.97 2.32
C SER A 143 -15.02 -25.29 3.07
N VAL A 144 -13.76 -25.55 3.46
CA VAL A 144 -13.37 -26.74 4.22
C VAL A 144 -13.81 -26.62 5.69
N ILE A 145 -13.50 -25.50 6.34
CA ILE A 145 -13.76 -25.29 7.77
C ILE A 145 -15.25 -25.30 8.10
N PHE A 146 -16.08 -24.70 7.25
CA PHE A 146 -17.53 -24.65 7.43
C PHE A 146 -18.28 -25.81 6.73
N ASP A 147 -17.54 -26.84 6.28
CA ASP A 147 -18.05 -28.05 5.61
C ASP A 147 -19.11 -27.76 4.53
N LYS A 148 -18.77 -26.82 3.63
CA LYS A 148 -19.69 -26.39 2.57
C LYS A 148 -19.59 -27.31 1.36
N LYS A 149 -20.77 -27.75 0.89
CA LYS A 149 -20.93 -28.54 -0.35
C LYS A 149 -20.54 -27.76 -1.60
N ILE A 150 -20.90 -26.48 -1.65
CA ILE A 150 -20.52 -25.60 -2.77
C ILE A 150 -19.07 -25.19 -2.57
N LYS A 151 -18.21 -25.49 -3.54
CA LYS A 151 -16.80 -25.09 -3.55
C LYS A 151 -16.61 -23.77 -4.28
N PRO A 152 -15.54 -23.01 -4.00
CA PRO A 152 -15.25 -21.75 -4.69
C PRO A 152 -15.17 -21.92 -6.21
N SER A 153 -14.61 -23.05 -6.66
CA SER A 153 -14.52 -23.44 -8.08
C SER A 153 -15.87 -23.59 -8.78
N HIS A 154 -16.98 -23.70 -8.04
CA HIS A 154 -18.31 -23.79 -8.63
C HIS A 154 -18.92 -22.42 -9.00
N LEU A 155 -18.31 -21.30 -8.57
CA LEU A 155 -18.77 -19.94 -8.85
C LEU A 155 -18.17 -19.35 -10.13
N ASP A 156 -17.98 -20.18 -11.16
CA ASP A 156 -17.28 -19.93 -12.43
C ASP A 156 -17.36 -18.47 -12.90
N SER A 157 -16.33 -17.68 -12.55
CA SER A 157 -16.24 -16.29 -12.97
C SER A 157 -14.79 -15.85 -13.11
N ARG A 158 -14.55 -15.02 -14.13
CA ARG A 158 -13.27 -14.35 -14.37
C ARG A 158 -13.00 -13.23 -13.35
N ASP A 159 -14.02 -12.81 -12.60
CA ASP A 159 -13.89 -11.75 -11.59
C ASP A 159 -13.76 -12.38 -10.19
N TYR A 160 -12.52 -12.72 -9.85
CA TYR A 160 -12.18 -13.35 -8.58
C TYR A 160 -12.66 -12.54 -7.39
N LEU A 161 -12.57 -11.20 -7.44
CA LEU A 161 -13.01 -10.35 -6.34
C LEU A 161 -14.51 -10.51 -6.12
N ASN A 162 -15.33 -10.37 -7.16
CA ASN A 162 -16.78 -10.50 -7.02
C ASN A 162 -17.21 -11.93 -6.64
N SER A 163 -16.67 -12.95 -7.30
CA SER A 163 -16.97 -14.36 -6.95
C SER A 163 -16.64 -14.64 -5.50
N SER A 164 -15.54 -14.07 -5.01
CA SER A 164 -15.09 -14.26 -3.65
C SER A 164 -16.09 -13.71 -2.63
N ILE A 165 -16.56 -12.49 -2.86
CA ILE A 165 -17.54 -11.84 -1.98
C ILE A 165 -18.91 -12.52 -2.06
N ILE A 166 -19.33 -12.94 -3.25
CA ILE A 166 -20.56 -13.71 -3.43
C ILE A 166 -20.50 -15.01 -2.63
N TYR A 167 -19.35 -15.70 -2.62
CA TYR A 167 -19.17 -16.91 -1.80
C TYR A 167 -19.30 -16.62 -0.31
N LEU A 168 -18.62 -15.58 0.18
CA LEU A 168 -18.69 -15.17 1.59
C LEU A 168 -20.14 -14.86 2.01
N ASN A 169 -20.88 -14.12 1.17
CA ASN A 169 -22.25 -13.74 1.47
C ASN A 169 -23.23 -14.91 1.33
N LEU A 170 -23.33 -15.54 0.15
CA LEU A 170 -24.39 -16.51 -0.14
C LEU A 170 -24.11 -17.92 0.40
N VAL A 171 -22.85 -18.35 0.47
CA VAL A 171 -22.50 -19.73 0.85
C VAL A 171 -22.14 -19.81 2.34
N LEU A 172 -21.37 -18.83 2.82
CA LEU A 172 -20.97 -18.75 4.22
C LEU A 172 -21.93 -17.96 5.09
N ASP A 173 -22.86 -17.20 4.51
CA ASP A 173 -23.82 -16.38 5.27
C ASP A 173 -23.07 -15.42 6.21
N ILE A 174 -22.10 -14.69 5.62
CA ILE A 174 -21.34 -13.63 6.26
C ILE A 174 -21.86 -12.29 5.74
N GLU A 175 -22.25 -11.38 6.64
CA GLU A 175 -22.74 -10.06 6.25
C GLU A 175 -21.60 -9.20 5.69
N THR A 176 -21.66 -8.90 4.38
CA THR A 176 -20.58 -8.18 3.67
C THR A 176 -20.75 -6.67 3.61
N LYS A 177 -21.80 -6.10 4.21
CA LYS A 177 -22.09 -4.65 4.13
C LYS A 177 -20.92 -3.77 4.58
N THR A 178 -20.19 -4.21 5.61
CA THR A 178 -19.05 -3.45 6.15
C THR A 178 -17.85 -3.41 5.22
N ILE A 179 -17.74 -4.35 4.27
CA ILE A 179 -16.63 -4.41 3.33
C ILE A 179 -16.96 -3.82 1.94
N GLU A 180 -18.23 -3.53 1.64
CA GLU A 180 -18.69 -3.01 0.34
C GLU A 180 -17.97 -1.73 -0.09
N SER A 181 -17.70 -0.81 0.84
CA SER A 181 -16.98 0.43 0.55
C SER A 181 -15.55 0.17 0.03
N TYR A 182 -14.88 -0.86 0.55
CA TYR A 182 -13.56 -1.27 0.07
C TYR A 182 -13.66 -1.98 -1.29
N LEU A 183 -14.72 -2.74 -1.55
CA LEU A 183 -14.92 -3.44 -2.82
C LEU A 183 -15.01 -2.47 -3.99
N THR A 184 -15.73 -1.37 -3.83
CA THR A 184 -15.82 -0.33 -4.87
C THR A 184 -14.43 0.20 -5.21
N LYS A 185 -13.60 0.48 -4.20
CA LYS A 185 -12.21 0.93 -4.42
C LYS A 185 -11.35 -0.16 -5.08
N LEU A 186 -11.48 -1.40 -4.65
CA LEU A 186 -10.74 -2.53 -5.21
C LEU A 186 -11.12 -2.81 -6.67
N LYS A 187 -12.37 -2.55 -7.08
CA LYS A 187 -12.82 -2.62 -8.48
C LYS A 187 -12.20 -1.54 -9.35
N ASP A 188 -12.09 -0.32 -8.83
CA ASP A 188 -11.38 0.77 -9.53
C ASP A 188 -9.92 0.35 -9.77
N ILE A 189 -9.25 -0.21 -8.75
CA ILE A 189 -7.87 -0.70 -8.87
C ILE A 189 -7.76 -1.91 -9.81
N GLN A 190 -8.71 -2.85 -9.78
CA GLN A 190 -8.78 -3.98 -10.72
C GLN A 190 -8.86 -3.50 -12.16
N PHE A 191 -9.70 -2.49 -12.42
CA PHE A 191 -9.85 -1.90 -13.73
C PHE A 191 -8.53 -1.29 -14.22
N LEU A 192 -7.84 -0.54 -13.36
CA LEU A 192 -6.52 0.01 -13.70
C LEU A 192 -5.50 -1.09 -13.98
N ARG A 193 -5.40 -2.08 -13.08
CA ARG A 193 -4.49 -3.22 -13.18
C ARG A 193 -4.67 -3.98 -14.49
N ASN A 194 -5.91 -4.22 -14.89
CA ASN A 194 -6.21 -5.00 -16.09
C ASN A 194 -5.68 -4.30 -17.35
N SER A 195 -5.88 -2.98 -17.46
CA SER A 195 -5.33 -2.21 -18.58
C SER A 195 -3.80 -2.12 -18.52
N ILE A 196 -3.20 -1.99 -17.34
CA ILE A 196 -1.74 -1.98 -17.19
C ILE A 196 -1.14 -3.30 -17.75
N ILE A 197 -1.71 -4.45 -17.40
CA ILE A 197 -1.20 -5.76 -17.82
C ILE A 197 -1.51 -6.07 -19.29
N HIS A 198 -2.74 -5.81 -19.73
CA HIS A 198 -3.23 -6.32 -21.02
C HIS A 198 -3.14 -5.31 -22.17
N ASN A 199 -3.12 -4.01 -21.87
CA ASN A 199 -3.17 -2.95 -22.87
C ASN A 199 -1.99 -1.97 -22.74
N ASN A 200 -0.89 -2.36 -22.09
CA ASN A 200 0.26 -1.49 -21.81
C ASN A 200 -0.15 -0.15 -21.19
N SER A 201 -1.12 -0.16 -20.27
CA SER A 201 -1.68 1.04 -19.62
C SER A 201 -2.47 1.99 -20.53
N ILE A 202 -2.84 1.58 -21.75
CA ILE A 202 -3.69 2.36 -22.66
C ILE A 202 -5.16 2.05 -22.37
N PHE A 203 -5.96 3.09 -22.15
CA PHE A 203 -7.38 2.99 -21.83
C PHE A 203 -8.25 3.40 -23.02
N ILE A 204 -9.09 2.47 -23.48
CA ILE A 204 -10.13 2.72 -24.50
C ILE A 204 -11.35 3.39 -23.85
N GLU A 205 -11.75 2.93 -22.65
CA GLU A 205 -12.86 3.48 -21.87
C GLU A 205 -12.45 4.77 -21.12
N LYS A 206 -12.33 5.89 -21.85
CA LYS A 206 -11.85 7.17 -21.31
C LYS A 206 -12.70 7.71 -20.15
N GLU A 207 -14.02 7.53 -20.16
CA GLU A 207 -14.92 8.06 -19.12
C GLU A 207 -14.61 7.46 -17.74
N LYS A 208 -14.51 6.13 -17.68
CA LYS A 208 -14.28 5.40 -16.43
C LYS A 208 -12.90 5.67 -15.85
N VAL A 209 -11.86 5.69 -16.69
CA VAL A 209 -10.51 6.02 -16.22
C VAL A 209 -10.42 7.48 -15.76
N THR A 210 -11.08 8.41 -16.45
CA THR A 210 -11.11 9.83 -16.04
C THR A 210 -11.77 9.99 -14.67
N TYR A 211 -12.89 9.31 -14.43
CA TYR A 211 -13.54 9.31 -13.13
C TYR A 211 -12.62 8.80 -12.00
N ILE A 212 -11.82 7.76 -12.26
CA ILE A 212 -10.85 7.24 -11.28
C ILE A 212 -9.72 8.25 -11.07
N ILE A 213 -9.21 8.88 -12.13
CA ILE A 213 -8.18 9.94 -12.04
C ILE A 213 -8.68 11.12 -11.20
N ASP A 214 -9.93 11.54 -11.37
CA ASP A 214 -10.52 12.64 -10.61
C ASP A 214 -10.62 12.32 -9.11
N LYS A 215 -10.87 11.06 -8.74
CA LYS A 215 -10.83 10.62 -7.34
C LYS A 215 -9.43 10.68 -6.74
N HIS A 216 -8.41 10.41 -7.55
CA HIS A 216 -6.99 10.38 -7.16
C HIS A 216 -6.24 11.57 -7.75
N LYS A 217 -6.88 12.76 -7.70
CA LYS A 217 -6.38 13.96 -8.36
C LYS A 217 -4.95 14.30 -7.91
N GLY A 218 -4.06 14.43 -8.89
CA GLY A 218 -2.66 14.75 -8.66
C GLY A 218 -1.78 13.55 -8.36
N GLU A 219 -2.33 12.32 -8.35
CA GLU A 219 -1.56 11.09 -8.21
C GLU A 219 -1.53 10.26 -9.50
N LEU A 220 -2.55 10.41 -10.34
CA LEU A 220 -2.67 9.78 -11.65
C LEU A 220 -2.78 10.85 -12.73
N LYS A 221 -2.28 10.54 -13.93
CA LYS A 221 -2.42 11.36 -15.13
C LYS A 221 -2.75 10.48 -16.33
N LEU A 222 -3.57 10.97 -17.25
CA LEU A 222 -3.75 10.39 -18.57
C LEU A 222 -3.05 11.30 -19.58
N ASP A 223 -2.28 10.71 -20.50
CA ASP A 223 -1.77 11.44 -21.65
C ASP A 223 -2.85 11.58 -22.76
N ASP A 224 -2.54 12.32 -23.81
CA ASP A 224 -3.46 12.53 -24.93
C ASP A 224 -3.80 11.23 -25.69
N ASN A 225 -2.89 10.26 -25.65
CA ASN A 225 -3.02 8.94 -26.26
C ASN A 225 -3.84 7.96 -25.40
N GLY A 226 -4.25 8.35 -24.19
CA GLY A 226 -4.97 7.48 -23.27
C GLY A 226 -4.07 6.56 -22.42
N PHE A 227 -2.77 6.81 -22.39
CA PHE A 227 -1.81 6.14 -21.52
C PHE A 227 -1.91 6.70 -20.10
N LEU A 228 -2.12 5.80 -19.14
CA LEU A 228 -2.15 6.14 -17.72
C LEU A 228 -0.73 6.19 -17.15
N MET A 229 -0.43 7.26 -16.43
CA MET A 229 0.77 7.42 -15.62
C MET A 229 0.43 7.53 -14.13
N ILE A 230 1.20 6.86 -13.30
CA ILE A 230 1.21 7.06 -11.84
C ILE A 230 2.30 8.08 -11.52
N ILE A 231 1.89 9.30 -11.16
CA ILE A 231 2.78 10.44 -10.96
C ILE A 231 3.21 10.61 -9.49
N ARG A 232 2.56 9.91 -8.55
CA ARG A 232 2.92 9.94 -7.12
C ARG A 232 2.82 8.57 -6.48
N GLY A 233 3.83 8.21 -5.69
CA GLY A 233 3.83 6.99 -4.88
C GLY A 233 2.76 6.96 -3.78
N SER A 234 2.12 8.09 -3.46
CA SER A 234 1.01 8.16 -2.49
C SER A 234 -0.20 7.32 -2.93
N PHE A 235 -0.43 7.19 -4.23
CA PHE A 235 -1.48 6.32 -4.77
C PHE A 235 -1.31 4.86 -4.33
N ILE A 236 -0.08 4.34 -4.42
CA ILE A 236 0.25 2.97 -3.98
C ILE A 236 0.14 2.85 -2.45
N ARG A 237 0.52 3.90 -1.71
CA ARG A 237 0.35 3.95 -0.25
C ARG A 237 -1.13 3.89 0.14
N GLU A 238 -2.03 4.55 -0.59
CA GLU A 238 -3.46 4.42 -0.35
C GLU A 238 -3.93 2.98 -0.60
N PHE A 239 -3.43 2.32 -1.66
CA PHE A 239 -3.78 0.93 -1.93
C PHE A 239 -3.37 -0.01 -0.78
N PHE A 240 -2.19 0.17 -0.19
CA PHE A 240 -1.80 -0.56 1.03
C PHE A 240 -2.80 -0.39 2.17
N LEU A 241 -3.29 0.84 2.40
CA LEU A 241 -4.27 1.12 3.45
C LEU A 241 -5.62 0.47 3.18
N ILE A 242 -6.06 0.47 1.92
CA ILE A 242 -7.30 -0.20 1.48
C ILE A 242 -7.18 -1.71 1.74
N LEU A 243 -6.08 -2.33 1.33
CA LEU A 243 -5.85 -3.77 1.54
C LEU A 243 -5.80 -4.13 3.03
N LYS A 244 -5.06 -3.37 3.84
CA LYS A 244 -5.01 -3.61 5.29
C LYS A 244 -6.39 -3.51 5.93
N SER A 245 -7.12 -2.44 5.63
CA SER A 245 -8.47 -2.22 6.18
C SER A 245 -9.46 -3.29 5.74
N PHE A 246 -9.40 -3.69 4.47
CA PHE A 246 -10.24 -4.74 3.91
C PHE A 246 -10.00 -6.09 4.61
N TYR A 247 -8.73 -6.52 4.71
CA TYR A 247 -8.41 -7.81 5.35
C TYR A 247 -8.62 -7.79 6.86
N GLU A 248 -8.46 -6.64 7.51
CA GLU A 248 -8.84 -6.49 8.92
C GLU A 248 -10.34 -6.71 9.10
N GLU A 249 -11.19 -6.02 8.33
CA GLU A 249 -12.64 -6.23 8.42
C GLU A 249 -13.05 -7.65 8.02
N LEU A 250 -12.41 -8.23 7.00
CA LEU A 250 -12.64 -9.62 6.62
C LEU A 250 -12.29 -10.60 7.75
N PHE A 251 -11.17 -10.38 8.43
CA PHE A 251 -10.78 -11.16 9.61
C PHE A 251 -11.87 -11.11 10.68
N TRP A 252 -12.39 -9.92 10.98
CA TRP A 252 -13.44 -9.75 11.97
C TRP A 252 -14.73 -10.47 11.59
N LEU A 253 -15.16 -10.35 10.34
CA LEU A 253 -16.36 -11.01 9.83
C LEU A 253 -16.26 -12.54 9.91
N ILE A 254 -15.11 -13.10 9.54
CA ILE A 254 -14.86 -14.54 9.63
C ILE A 254 -14.82 -14.99 11.07
N ASP A 255 -14.12 -14.27 11.96
CA ASP A 255 -14.02 -14.68 13.36
C ASP A 255 -15.38 -14.60 14.07
N ILE A 256 -16.22 -13.60 13.74
CA ILE A 256 -17.62 -13.55 14.21
C ILE A 256 -18.38 -14.81 13.77
N LYS A 257 -18.24 -15.24 12.51
CA LYS A 257 -18.86 -16.47 12.01
C LYS A 257 -18.35 -17.72 12.72
N GLN A 258 -17.10 -17.71 13.20
CA GLN A 258 -16.52 -18.75 14.04
C GLN A 258 -16.79 -18.58 15.54
N GLU A 259 -17.78 -17.77 15.92
CA GLU A 259 -18.10 -17.47 17.32
C GLU A 259 -16.89 -16.94 18.12
N LEU A 260 -16.08 -16.11 17.48
CA LEU A 260 -14.89 -15.46 18.01
C LEU A 260 -13.79 -16.44 18.47
N LYS A 261 -13.66 -17.59 17.79
CA LYS A 261 -12.70 -18.66 18.13
C LYS A 261 -11.26 -18.16 18.17
N THR A 262 -10.84 -17.35 17.21
CA THR A 262 -9.46 -16.83 17.12
C THR A 262 -9.16 -15.88 18.27
N ILE A 263 -10.05 -14.93 18.53
CA ILE A 263 -9.90 -13.98 19.65
C ILE A 263 -9.92 -14.72 20.99
N LYS A 264 -10.83 -15.69 21.17
CA LYS A 264 -10.88 -16.54 22.37
C LYS A 264 -9.55 -17.25 22.60
N ASN A 265 -9.00 -17.90 21.58
CA ASN A 265 -7.70 -18.58 21.69
C ASN A 265 -6.57 -17.61 22.03
N GLY A 266 -6.58 -16.40 21.44
CA GLY A 266 -5.65 -15.33 21.78
C GLY A 266 -5.77 -14.94 23.25
N LEU A 267 -6.95 -14.54 23.70
CA LEU A 267 -7.19 -14.09 25.07
C LEU A 267 -6.86 -15.18 26.10
N VAL A 268 -7.20 -16.45 25.86
CA VAL A 268 -6.80 -17.56 26.74
C VAL A 268 -5.28 -17.67 26.83
N PHE A 269 -4.58 -17.55 25.70
CA PHE A 269 -3.12 -17.58 25.69
C PHE A 269 -2.50 -16.41 26.47
N TRP A 270 -2.99 -15.19 26.26
CA TRP A 270 -2.49 -13.98 26.92
C TRP A 270 -2.80 -13.95 28.41
N LEU A 271 -4.03 -14.33 28.80
CA LEU A 271 -4.48 -14.35 30.18
C LEU A 271 -3.99 -15.57 30.95
N GLY A 272 -3.65 -16.68 30.27
CA GLY A 272 -3.21 -17.93 30.89
C GLY A 272 -1.97 -17.80 31.78
N ILE A 273 -1.24 -16.69 31.60
CA ILE A 273 -0.14 -16.28 32.46
C ILE A 273 -0.57 -15.97 33.90
N ILE A 274 -1.80 -15.48 34.06
CA ILE A 274 -2.42 -15.17 35.35
C ILE A 274 -2.93 -16.48 35.97
N ASP A 275 -3.63 -17.29 35.17
CA ASP A 275 -4.06 -18.64 35.56
C ASP A 275 -4.12 -19.58 34.35
N LYS A 276 -3.34 -20.67 34.40
CA LYS A 276 -3.26 -21.68 33.33
C LYS A 276 -4.60 -22.34 33.01
N LYS A 277 -5.59 -22.23 33.89
CA LYS A 277 -6.92 -22.82 33.75
C LYS A 277 -8.00 -21.79 33.36
N ILE A 278 -7.62 -20.61 32.86
CA ILE A 278 -8.58 -19.63 32.36
C ILE A 278 -9.36 -20.22 31.19
N GLN A 279 -10.68 -20.09 31.28
CA GLN A 279 -11.61 -20.37 30.20
C GLN A 279 -12.47 -19.14 29.93
N ILE A 280 -12.72 -18.86 28.66
CA ILE A 280 -13.60 -17.77 28.25
C ILE A 280 -14.98 -18.38 27.99
N GLU A 281 -15.91 -18.15 28.92
CA GLU A 281 -17.27 -18.68 28.85
C GLU A 281 -18.11 -17.94 27.82
N LYS A 282 -17.95 -16.61 27.78
CA LYS A 282 -18.69 -15.75 26.86
C LYS A 282 -17.78 -14.64 26.38
N LEU A 283 -17.83 -14.40 25.07
CA LEU A 283 -17.21 -13.24 24.44
C LEU A 283 -18.25 -12.66 23.51
N ASN A 284 -18.68 -11.44 23.81
CA ASN A 284 -19.58 -10.68 22.96
C ASN A 284 -18.82 -9.48 22.40
N LEU A 285 -19.01 -9.24 21.11
CA LEU A 285 -18.53 -8.06 20.43
C LEU A 285 -19.67 -7.05 20.34
N GLU A 286 -19.50 -5.88 20.95
CA GLU A 286 -20.37 -4.73 20.74
C GLU A 286 -19.63 -3.73 19.84
N LYS A 287 -20.16 -3.46 18.65
CA LYS A 287 -19.62 -2.42 17.78
C LYS A 287 -20.08 -1.06 18.33
N LYS A 288 -19.13 -0.24 18.80
CA LYS A 288 -19.43 1.07 19.41
C LYS A 288 -19.41 2.18 18.36
N THR A 289 -18.49 2.08 17.40
CA THR A 289 -18.42 2.89 16.17
C THR A 289 -17.84 2.04 15.03
N ASP A 290 -17.70 2.59 13.81
CA ASP A 290 -16.99 1.92 12.72
C ASP A 290 -15.50 1.64 13.02
N LYS A 291 -14.91 2.37 13.96
CA LYS A 291 -13.47 2.23 14.33
C LYS A 291 -13.25 1.65 15.72
N GLU A 292 -14.26 1.64 16.59
CA GLU A 292 -14.16 1.14 17.95
C GLU A 292 -15.02 -0.10 18.17
N LYS A 293 -14.33 -1.20 18.52
CA LYS A 293 -14.93 -2.49 18.87
C LYS A 293 -14.77 -2.72 20.37
N LYS A 294 -15.90 -2.92 21.06
CA LYS A 294 -15.95 -3.18 22.50
C LYS A 294 -16.14 -4.67 22.74
N TYR A 295 -15.37 -5.24 23.66
CA TYR A 295 -15.52 -6.63 24.08
C TYR A 295 -16.16 -6.71 25.45
N ILE A 296 -17.25 -7.46 25.55
CA ILE A 296 -17.79 -7.91 26.83
C ILE A 296 -17.36 -9.35 27.00
N LEU A 297 -16.46 -9.57 27.95
CA LEU A 297 -15.90 -10.88 28.23
C LEU A 297 -16.40 -11.38 29.59
N LYS A 298 -16.74 -12.67 29.63
CA LYS A 298 -16.97 -13.42 30.86
C LYS A 298 -15.98 -14.58 30.90
N LEU A 299 -15.15 -14.59 31.95
CA LEU A 299 -14.11 -15.59 32.14
C LEU A 299 -14.32 -16.37 33.44
N SER A 300 -13.86 -17.61 33.45
CA SER A 300 -13.72 -18.43 34.64
C SER A 300 -12.26 -18.73 34.92
N SER A 301 -11.91 -18.71 36.21
CA SER A 301 -10.57 -18.95 36.71
C SER A 301 -10.65 -19.62 38.08
N LYS A 302 -9.64 -20.42 38.42
CA LYS A 302 -9.49 -21.01 39.77
C LYS A 302 -8.95 -19.98 40.78
N ILE A 303 -8.34 -18.90 40.33
CA ILE A 303 -7.84 -17.83 41.19
C ILE A 303 -9.00 -16.88 41.53
N ARG A 304 -9.32 -16.75 42.84
CA ARG A 304 -10.43 -15.92 43.35
C ARG A 304 -10.43 -14.48 42.84
N VAL A 305 -9.25 -13.90 42.58
CA VAL A 305 -9.06 -12.51 42.16
C VAL A 305 -9.65 -12.21 40.76
N LEU A 306 -9.76 -13.21 39.89
CA LEU A 306 -10.25 -13.02 38.51
C LEU A 306 -11.77 -13.12 38.35
N LYS A 307 -12.52 -13.55 39.39
CA LYS A 307 -13.99 -13.59 39.35
C LYS A 307 -14.64 -12.20 39.18
N ILE A 308 -13.87 -11.12 39.29
CA ILE A 308 -14.35 -9.72 39.31
C ILE A 308 -13.97 -8.95 38.03
N LEU A 309 -13.32 -9.58 37.03
CA LEU A 309 -13.06 -8.92 35.73
C LEU A 309 -14.31 -8.94 34.84
N ASN A 310 -15.36 -8.23 35.25
CA ASN A 310 -16.32 -7.65 34.31
C ASN A 310 -15.65 -6.42 33.70
N ALA A 311 -14.81 -6.63 32.69
CA ALA A 311 -14.20 -5.51 31.96
C ALA A 311 -15.30 -4.80 31.14
N LYS A 312 -15.53 -3.53 31.46
CA LYS A 312 -16.45 -2.62 30.77
C LYS A 312 -15.76 -1.87 29.64
#